data_AF-A0A2K3IVX3-F1
#
_entry.id   AF-A0A2K3IVX3-F1
#
_cell.length_a   1.000
_cell.length_b   1.000
_cell.length_c   1.000
_cell.angle_alpha   90.00
_cell.angle_beta   90.00
_cell.angle_gamma   90.00
#
_symmetry.space_group_name_H-M   'P 1'
#
loop_
_entity.id
_entity.type
_entity.pdbx_description
1 polymer ?
#
loop_
_entity_poly.entity_id
_entity_poly.type
_entity_poly.pdbx_seq_one_letter_code
_entity_poly.pdbx_strand_id
1 'polypeptide(L)'
;MVDIMGRRQTMMEKYKQQMKAYRKKRMIQDSTPFLPLNGNVYVMDSLDATKKFKAEVLKTRTKQHREIIDSLACPVCGNPMEWDSRWEGFICMKHGKKAIYELVEGD
;
A
#
# COMPACT_ATOMS: atom_id res chain seq x y z
N MET A 1 36.49 23.66 -21.21
CA MET A 1 35.21 23.52 -20.49
C MET A 1 34.25 22.89 -21.48
N VAL A 2 33.85 21.62 -21.29
CA VAL A 2 32.99 20.90 -22.24
C VAL A 2 31.55 21.22 -21.92
N ASP A 3 30.89 21.97 -22.79
CA ASP A 3 29.46 22.26 -22.71
C ASP A 3 28.66 20.96 -22.78
N ILE A 4 28.17 20.47 -21.64
CA ILE A 4 27.21 19.38 -21.54
C ILE A 4 25.83 19.93 -21.91
N MET A 5 25.64 20.31 -23.17
CA MET A 5 24.31 20.67 -23.68
C MET A 5 23.49 19.38 -23.85
N GLY A 6 22.86 18.95 -22.75
CA GLY A 6 21.98 17.79 -22.73
C GLY A 6 20.87 17.94 -23.77
N ARG A 7 20.76 16.93 -24.66
CA ARG A 7 19.69 16.82 -25.68
C ARG A 7 18.33 17.12 -25.05
N ARG A 8 17.56 18.05 -25.65
CA ARG A 8 16.17 18.32 -25.24
C ARG A 8 15.37 17.02 -25.29
N GLN A 9 14.88 16.58 -24.13
CA GLN A 9 14.03 15.41 -24.02
C GLN A 9 12.64 15.73 -24.54
N THR A 10 12.10 14.83 -25.37
CA THR A 10 10.71 14.86 -25.82
C THR A 10 9.75 14.58 -24.66
N MET A 11 8.47 14.97 -24.81
CA MET A 11 7.43 14.67 -23.80
C MET A 11 7.32 13.16 -23.51
N MET A 12 7.52 12.32 -24.53
CA MET A 12 7.50 10.87 -24.39
C MET A 12 8.69 10.33 -23.59
N GLU A 13 9.88 10.93 -23.74
CA GLU A 13 11.06 10.54 -22.95
C GLU A 13 10.91 10.96 -21.48
N LYS A 14 10.38 12.16 -21.22
CA LYS A 14 10.02 12.59 -19.86
C LYS A 14 9.00 11.64 -19.22
N TYR A 15 7.97 11.24 -19.98
CA TYR A 15 6.98 10.27 -19.54
C TYR A 15 7.61 8.90 -19.22
N LYS A 16 8.49 8.39 -20.09
CA LYS A 16 9.22 7.13 -19.85
C LYS A 16 10.10 7.21 -18.60
N GLN A 17 10.76 8.34 -18.36
CA GLN A 17 11.58 8.55 -17.16
C GLN A 17 10.73 8.60 -15.89
N GLN A 18 9.59 9.31 -15.93
CA GLN A 18 8.63 9.32 -14.83
C GLN A 18 8.10 7.91 -14.55
N MET A 19 7.71 7.16 -15.58
CA MET A 19 7.23 5.78 -15.42
C MET A 19 8.32 4.82 -14.91
N LYS A 20 9.57 5.00 -15.34
CA LYS A 20 10.72 4.25 -14.82
C LYS A 20 10.96 4.56 -13.33
N ALA A 21 10.89 5.82 -12.94
CA ALA A 21 11.00 6.23 -11.53
C ALA A 21 9.85 5.68 -10.68
N TYR A 22 8.61 5.74 -11.19
CA TYR A 22 7.43 5.18 -10.54
C TYR A 22 7.55 3.67 -10.32
N ARG A 23 7.93 2.90 -11.36
CA ARG A 23 8.18 1.46 -11.26
C ARG A 23 9.30 1.15 -10.27
N LYS A 24 10.40 1.90 -10.31
CA LYS A 24 11.51 1.75 -9.37
C LYS A 24 11.06 2.00 -7.93
N LYS A 25 10.25 3.04 -7.69
CA LYS A 25 9.68 3.34 -6.37
C LYS A 25 8.77 2.20 -5.87
N ARG A 26 7.89 1.67 -6.72
CA ARG A 26 7.05 0.51 -6.38
C ARG A 26 7.84 -0.78 -6.13
N MET A 27 8.98 -0.98 -6.80
CA MET A 27 9.85 -2.13 -6.53
C MET A 27 10.68 -2.00 -5.24
N ILE A 28 10.86 -0.78 -4.71
CA ILE A 28 11.66 -0.53 -3.50
C ILE A 28 10.82 -0.70 -2.23
N GLN A 29 9.53 -0.36 -2.24
CA GLN A 29 8.64 -0.58 -1.11
C GLN A 29 7.97 -1.95 -1.22
N ASP A 30 8.47 -2.92 -0.45
CA ASP A 30 7.76 -4.16 -0.19
C ASP A 30 6.50 -3.84 0.63
N SER A 31 5.36 -3.73 -0.06
CA SER A 31 4.05 -3.49 0.53
C SER A 31 3.42 -4.77 1.10
N THR A 32 4.18 -5.88 1.18
CA THR A 32 3.67 -7.11 1.79
C THR A 32 3.15 -6.82 3.19
N PRO A 33 1.92 -7.26 3.52
CA PRO A 33 1.25 -6.90 4.75
C PRO A 33 1.77 -7.74 5.92
N PHE A 34 3.04 -7.56 6.29
CA PHE A 34 3.63 -8.29 7.41
C PHE A 34 2.94 -7.93 8.71
N LEU A 35 2.69 -8.93 9.55
CA LEU A 35 2.20 -8.68 10.89
C LEU A 35 3.31 -7.97 11.69
N PRO A 36 3.07 -6.77 12.25
CA PRO A 36 4.05 -6.10 13.09
C PRO A 36 4.24 -6.87 14.41
N LEU A 37 5.46 -6.83 14.96
CA LEU A 37 5.83 -7.54 16.20
C LEU A 37 4.95 -7.15 17.39
N ASN A 38 4.46 -5.91 17.42
CA ASN A 38 3.61 -5.39 18.48
C ASN A 38 2.15 -5.87 18.38
N GLY A 39 1.78 -6.58 17.31
CA GLY A 39 0.41 -7.05 17.03
C GLY A 39 -0.61 -5.95 16.69
N ASN A 40 -0.28 -4.68 16.95
CA ASN A 40 -1.13 -3.54 16.61
C ASN A 40 -0.98 -3.20 15.12
N VAL A 41 -2.09 -3.31 14.39
CA VAL A 41 -2.16 -2.96 12.98
C VAL A 41 -2.93 -1.66 12.81
N TYR A 42 -2.33 -0.72 12.08
CA TYR A 42 -2.97 0.53 11.69
C TYR A 42 -3.15 0.57 10.18
N VAL A 43 -4.28 1.11 9.77
CA VAL A 43 -4.64 1.27 8.38
C VAL A 43 -5.11 2.71 8.09
N MET A 44 -4.93 3.13 6.85
CA MET A 44 -5.34 4.46 6.38
C MET A 44 -6.14 4.31 5.10
N ASP A 45 -7.19 5.11 4.92
CA ASP A 45 -7.96 5.09 3.67
C ASP A 45 -7.12 5.71 2.54
N SER A 46 -6.91 4.97 1.46
CA SER A 46 -6.14 5.43 0.30
C SER A 46 -6.77 6.66 -0.37
N LEU A 47 -8.08 6.87 -0.22
CA LEU A 47 -8.78 8.03 -0.77
C LEU A 47 -8.81 9.21 0.22
N ASP A 48 -8.64 8.95 1.51
CA ASP A 48 -8.63 9.97 2.57
C ASP A 48 -7.57 9.66 3.63
N ALA A 49 -6.35 10.15 3.37
CA ALA A 49 -5.19 9.94 4.22
C ALA A 49 -5.18 10.78 5.52
N THR A 50 -6.30 11.42 5.88
CA THR A 50 -6.35 12.31 7.05
C THR A 50 -6.40 11.57 8.38
N LYS A 51 -6.80 10.30 8.40
CA LYS A 51 -7.00 9.53 9.64
C LYS A 51 -6.36 8.14 9.57
N LYS A 52 -5.59 7.82 10.62
CA LYS A 52 -5.15 6.46 10.92
C LYS A 52 -6.22 5.74 11.73
N PHE A 53 -6.56 4.53 11.33
CA PHE A 53 -7.51 3.66 12.04
C PHE A 53 -6.77 2.45 12.57
N LYS A 54 -7.03 2.08 13.83
CA LYS A 54 -6.59 0.78 14.34
C LYS A 54 -7.51 -0.29 13.75
N ALA A 55 -6.93 -1.29 13.09
CA ALA A 55 -7.68 -2.42 12.53
C ALA A 55 -7.37 -3.70 13.31
N GLU A 56 -8.38 -4.53 13.48
CA GLU A 56 -8.24 -5.84 14.12
C GLU A 56 -7.84 -6.89 13.08
N VAL A 57 -6.87 -7.73 13.43
CA VAL A 57 -6.42 -8.81 12.56
C VAL A 57 -7.34 -10.01 12.71
N LEU A 58 -8.02 -10.38 11.63
CA LEU A 58 -8.95 -11.51 11.63
C LEU A 58 -8.27 -12.82 11.23
N LYS A 59 -7.30 -12.75 10.31
CA LYS A 59 -6.60 -13.94 9.80
C LYS A 59 -5.19 -13.59 9.36
N THR A 60 -4.24 -14.43 9.77
CA THR A 60 -2.85 -14.39 9.32
C THR A 60 -2.48 -15.70 8.63
N ARG A 61 -1.38 -15.69 7.88
CA ARG A 61 -0.75 -16.89 7.34
C ARG A 61 0.76 -16.73 7.35
N THR A 62 1.49 -17.83 7.43
CA THR A 62 2.96 -17.82 7.39
C THR A 62 3.46 -17.92 5.95
N LYS A 63 4.33 -17.00 5.54
CA LYS A 63 5.02 -17.03 4.24
C LYS A 63 6.51 -16.78 4.46
N GLN A 64 7.36 -17.72 4.04
CA GLN A 64 8.82 -17.62 4.16
C GLN A 64 9.29 -17.22 5.58
N HIS A 65 8.83 -17.97 6.59
CA HIS A 65 9.13 -17.74 8.01
C HIS A 65 8.60 -16.43 8.62
N ARG A 66 7.82 -15.62 7.88
CA ARG A 66 7.19 -14.40 8.39
C ARG A 66 5.67 -14.53 8.39
N GLU A 67 5.01 -13.98 9.41
CA GLU A 67 3.55 -13.87 9.42
C GLU A 67 3.11 -12.69 8.55
N ILE A 68 2.15 -12.95 7.67
CA ILE A 68 1.49 -11.95 6.85
C ILE A 68 0.01 -11.94 7.17
N ILE A 69 -0.57 -10.75 7.11
CA ILE A 69 -1.99 -10.51 7.35
C ILE A 69 -2.74 -10.88 6.07
N ASP A 70 -3.69 -11.81 6.19
CA ASP A 70 -4.55 -12.26 5.08
C ASP A 70 -5.85 -11.45 5.07
N SER A 71 -6.40 -11.16 6.26
CA SER A 71 -7.61 -10.35 6.41
C SER A 71 -7.63 -9.51 7.69
N LEU A 72 -8.26 -8.33 7.58
CA LEU A 72 -8.49 -7.36 8.65
C LEU A 72 -9.98 -7.07 8.82
N ALA A 73 -10.39 -6.68 10.01
CA ALA A 73 -11.72 -6.11 10.24
C ALA A 73 -11.76 -4.67 9.70
N CYS A 74 -12.82 -4.34 8.96
CA CYS A 74 -13.05 -2.99 8.49
C CYS A 74 -13.25 -2.04 9.67
N PRO A 75 -12.48 -0.93 9.76
CA PRO A 75 -12.62 0.02 10.88
C PRO A 75 -13.96 0.77 10.88
N VAL A 76 -14.70 0.75 9.76
CA VAL A 76 -15.99 1.45 9.61
C VAL A 76 -17.17 0.52 9.90
N CYS A 77 -17.17 -0.69 9.35
CA CYS A 77 -18.34 -1.59 9.41
C CYS A 77 -18.07 -2.95 10.07
N GLY A 78 -16.84 -3.22 10.53
CA GLY A 78 -16.46 -4.49 11.17
C GLY A 78 -16.42 -5.71 10.24
N ASN A 79 -16.82 -5.58 8.97
CA ASN A 79 -16.75 -6.69 8.01
C ASN A 79 -15.31 -7.07 7.70
N PRO A 80 -15.04 -8.36 7.40
CA PRO A 80 -13.73 -8.79 6.95
C PRO A 80 -13.36 -8.13 5.61
N MET A 81 -12.11 -7.70 5.53
CA MET A 81 -11.45 -7.15 4.35
C MET A 81 -10.25 -8.02 4.02
N GLU A 82 -10.09 -8.37 2.76
CA GLU A 82 -8.99 -9.20 2.27
C GLU A 82 -7.90 -8.35 1.64
N TRP A 83 -6.65 -8.81 1.76
CA TRP A 83 -5.53 -8.19 1.09
C TRP A 83 -5.61 -8.40 -0.44
N ASP A 84 -5.62 -7.31 -1.20
CA ASP A 84 -5.52 -7.34 -2.65
C ASP A 84 -4.14 -6.85 -3.10
N SER A 85 -3.34 -7.75 -3.65
CA SER A 85 -1.97 -7.44 -4.12
C SER A 85 -1.92 -6.49 -5.31
N ARG A 86 -3.02 -6.30 -6.06
CA ARG A 86 -3.07 -5.32 -7.16
C ARG A 86 -3.14 -3.89 -6.62
N TRP A 87 -3.86 -3.73 -5.52
CA TRP A 87 -4.05 -2.45 -4.84
C TRP A 87 -3.05 -2.22 -3.71
N GLU A 88 -2.33 -3.27 -3.29
CA GLU A 88 -1.40 -3.22 -2.16
C GLU A 88 -2.10 -2.73 -0.89
N GLY A 89 -3.34 -3.19 -0.70
CA GLY A 89 -4.21 -2.74 0.38
C GLY A 89 -5.36 -3.70 0.65
N PHE A 90 -6.02 -3.49 1.78
CA PHE A 90 -7.22 -4.22 2.20
C PHE A 90 -8.46 -3.57 1.62
N ILE A 91 -9.32 -4.35 0.98
CA ILE A 91 -10.51 -3.81 0.32
C ILE A 91 -11.75 -4.12 1.13
N CYS A 92 -12.53 -3.07 1.45
CA CYS A 92 -13.90 -3.24 1.89
C CYS A 92 -14.86 -2.92 0.76
N MET A 93 -15.80 -3.83 0.49
CA MET A 93 -16.93 -3.59 -0.43
C MET A 93 -18.28 -3.48 0.29
N LYS A 94 -18.31 -3.63 1.61
CA LYS A 94 -19.55 -3.75 2.38
C LYS A 94 -20.10 -2.41 2.87
N HIS A 95 -19.27 -1.40 3.10
CA HIS A 95 -19.72 -0.10 3.60
C HIS A 95 -20.25 0.85 2.51
N GLY A 96 -21.17 0.39 1.65
CA GLY A 96 -21.84 1.23 0.65
C GLY A 96 -20.97 1.84 -0.46
N LYS A 97 -19.65 1.97 -0.26
CA LYS A 97 -18.63 2.39 -1.23
C LYS A 97 -17.43 1.46 -1.13
N LYS A 98 -16.72 1.25 -2.23
CA LYS A 98 -15.43 0.57 -2.22
C LYS A 98 -14.42 1.47 -1.52
N ALA A 99 -13.84 1.02 -0.40
CA ALA A 99 -12.64 1.65 0.17
C ALA A 99 -11.46 0.70 0.11
N ILE A 100 -10.28 1.31 0.02
CA ILE A 100 -8.99 0.63 -0.03
C ILE A 100 -8.22 1.17 1.16
N TYR A 101 -7.72 0.27 1.98
CA TYR A 101 -7.00 0.59 3.19
C TYR A 101 -5.55 0.12 3.06
N GLU A 102 -4.63 1.06 3.17
CA GLU A 102 -3.20 0.79 3.18
C GLU A 102 -2.72 0.54 4.60
N LEU A 103 -1.80 -0.41 4.76
CA LEU A 103 -1.10 -0.64 6.01
C LEU A 103 -0.14 0.52 6.27
N VAL A 104 -0.22 1.09 7.47
CA VAL A 104 0.67 2.16 7.91
C VAL A 104 1.35 1.78 9.21
N GLU A 105 2.58 2.27 9.40
CA GLU A 105 3.27 2.11 10.67
C GLU A 105 2.51 2.86 11.77
N GLY A 106 2.37 2.19 12.92
CA GLY A 106 1.96 2.85 14.16
C GLY A 106 3.04 3.86 14.57
N ASP A 107 2.60 4.96 15.18
CA ASP A 107 3.51 5.98 15.72
C ASP A 107 4.38 5.43 16.87
#